data_AF-A0A345CY29-F1
#
_entry.id   AF-A0A345CY29-F1
#
_cell.length_a   1.000
_cell.length_b   1.000
_cell.length_c   1.000
_cell.angle_alpha   90.00
_cell.angle_beta   90.00
_cell.angle_gamma   90.00
#
_symmetry.space_group_name_H-M   'P 1'
#
loop_
_entity.id
_entity.type
_entity.pdbx_description
1 polymer ?
#
loop_
_entity_poly.entity_id
_entity_poly.type
_entity_poly.pdbx_seq_one_letter_code
_entity_poly.pdbx_strand_id
1 'polypeptide(L)' 'MYKLFITCRNVIKGEKQSYQSLQGYKSAGKAMKAARKAVNDITCNGKYADDNEYTVTVGKVRYG' A
#
# COMPACT_ATOMS: atom_id res chain seq x y z
N MET A 1 -5.38 -14.50 -8.53
CA MET A 1 -5.85 -13.51 -7.54
C MET A 1 -4.88 -12.32 -7.56
N TYR A 2 -5.25 -11.14 -7.11
CA TYR A 2 -4.33 -10.00 -6.99
C TYR A 2 -4.05 -9.71 -5.51
N LYS A 3 -2.83 -9.33 -5.14
CA LYS A 3 -2.50 -8.84 -3.81
C LYS A 3 -1.96 -7.42 -3.91
N LEU A 4 -2.19 -6.67 -2.84
CA LEU A 4 -1.69 -5.33 -2.70
C LEU A 4 -0.40 -5.34 -1.91
N PHE A 5 0.56 -4.55 -2.37
CA PHE A 5 1.80 -4.28 -1.67
C PHE A 5 1.95 -2.76 -1.60
N ILE A 6 2.00 -2.21 -0.39
CA ILE A 6 2.21 -0.78 -0.14
C ILE A 6 3.54 -0.66 0.59
N THR A 7 4.45 0.15 0.08
CA THR A 7 5.66 0.53 0.81
C THR A 7 5.58 2.01 1.12
N CYS A 8 5.66 2.33 2.41
CA CYS A 8 5.81 3.68 2.92
C CYS A 8 7.30 3.88 3.24
N ARG A 9 7.89 4.96 2.73
CA ARG A 9 9.26 5.35 3.06
C ARG A 9 9.26 6.75 3.64
N ASN A 10 9.74 6.89 4.88
CA ASN A 10 10.02 8.19 5.44
C ASN A 10 11.28 8.78 4.80
N VAL A 11 11.18 9.91 4.11
CA VAL A 11 12.30 10.53 3.39
C VAL A 11 13.27 11.25 4.33
N ILE A 12 12.82 11.66 5.53
CA ILE A 12 13.67 12.31 6.54
C ILE A 12 14.49 11.28 7.31
N LYS A 13 13.83 10.25 7.85
CA LYS A 13 14.46 9.21 8.69
C LYS A 13 15.04 8.06 7.88
N GLY A 14 14.64 7.91 6.61
CA GLY A 14 15.02 6.78 5.77
C GLY A 14 14.29 5.47 6.11
N GLU A 15 13.40 5.46 7.10
CA GLU A 15 12.66 4.27 7.54
C GLU A 15 11.71 3.78 6.44
N LYS A 16 11.66 2.47 6.24
CA LYS A 16 10.75 1.82 5.27
C LYS A 16 9.83 0.86 6.00
N GLN A 17 8.53 1.02 5.77
CA GLN A 17 7.50 0.09 6.21
C GLN A 17 6.79 -0.48 4.99
N SER A 18 6.63 -1.80 4.96
CA SER A 18 5.91 -2.48 3.88
C SER A 18 4.68 -3.16 4.44
N TYR A 19 3.55 -2.94 3.79
CA TYR A 19 2.25 -3.51 4.10
C TYR A 19 1.82 -4.39 2.93
N GLN A 20 1.37 -5.59 3.24
CA GLN A 20 0.77 -6.49 2.27
C GLN A 20 -0.70 -6.71 2.63
N SER A 21 -1.59 -6.69 1.63
CA SER A 21 -2.98 -7.07 1.88
C SER A 21 -3.08 -8.54 2.28
N LEU A 22 -3.72 -8.80 3.43
CA LEU A 22 -4.07 -10.17 3.87
C LEU A 22 -5.09 -10.79 2.91
N GLN A 23 -6.05 -10.00 2.44
CA GLN A 23 -7.03 -10.40 1.45
C GLN A 23 -6.44 -10.29 0.03
N GLY A 24 -6.76 -11.26 -0.82
CA GLY A 24 -6.54 -11.12 -2.26
C GLY A 24 -7.81 -10.66 -2.99
N TYR A 25 -7.59 -9.88 -4.04
CA TYR A 25 -8.62 -9.24 -4.84
C TYR A 25 -8.85 -10.00 -6.15
N LYS A 26 -10.10 -10.00 -6.62
CA LYS A 26 -10.47 -10.66 -7.88
C LYS A 26 -9.97 -9.89 -9.13
N SER A 27 -9.71 -8.59 -9.00
CA SER A 27 -9.20 -7.73 -10.07
C SER A 27 -8.20 -6.70 -9.57
N ALA A 28 -7.32 -6.24 -10.46
CA ALA A 28 -6.34 -5.20 -10.15
C ALA A 28 -6.99 -3.87 -9.77
N GLY A 29 -8.08 -3.48 -10.45
CA GLY A 29 -8.81 -2.24 -10.13
C GLY A 29 -9.41 -2.22 -8.72
N LYS A 30 -9.94 -3.37 -8.24
CA LYS A 30 -10.42 -3.49 -6.86
C LYS A 30 -9.27 -3.39 -5.84
N ALA A 31 -8.12 -4.00 -6.15
CA ALA A 31 -6.93 -3.86 -5.32
C ALA A 31 -6.49 -2.38 -5.26
N MET A 32 -6.39 -1.71 -6.40
CA MET A 32 -5.94 -0.31 -6.44
C MET A 32 -6.88 0.66 -5.71
N LYS A 33 -8.20 0.43 -5.77
CA LYS A 33 -9.17 1.21 -4.99
C LYS A 33 -8.97 0.98 -3.47
N ALA A 34 -8.67 -0.24 -3.06
CA ALA A 34 -8.36 -0.56 -1.67
C ALA A 34 -7.02 0.07 -1.23
N ALA A 35 -6.00 0.07 -2.08
CA ALA A 35 -4.74 0.79 -1.84
C ALA A 35 -4.98 2.27 -1.58
N ARG A 36 -5.75 2.93 -2.45
CA ARG A 36 -5.98 4.37 -2.33
C ARG A 36 -6.66 4.72 -1.01
N LYS A 37 -7.60 3.87 -0.56
CA LYS A 37 -8.22 4.01 0.76
C LYS A 37 -7.21 3.78 1.89
N ALA A 38 -6.40 2.73 1.81
CA ALA A 38 -5.39 2.43 2.82
C ALA A 38 -4.32 3.54 2.94
N VAL A 39 -3.84 4.08 1.82
CA VAL A 39 -2.92 5.23 1.82
C VAL A 39 -3.60 6.44 2.45
N ASN A 40 -4.84 6.77 2.07
CA ASN A 40 -5.57 7.86 2.70
C ASN A 40 -5.74 7.66 4.22
N ASP A 41 -6.05 6.45 4.68
CA ASP A 41 -6.18 6.14 6.12
C ASP A 41 -4.82 6.29 6.84
N ILE A 42 -3.71 5.88 6.21
CA ILE A 42 -2.35 6.07 6.72
C ILE A 42 -1.99 7.56 6.77
N THR A 43 -2.33 8.33 5.73
CA THR A 43 -2.03 9.76 5.64
C THR A 43 -2.89 10.57 6.62
N CYS A 44 -4.18 10.26 6.78
CA CYS A 44 -5.07 10.93 7.72
C CYS A 44 -4.71 10.65 9.19
N ASN A 45 -4.18 9.46 9.50
CA ASN A 45 -3.73 9.13 10.86
C ASN A 45 -2.22 9.40 11.09
N GLY A 46 -1.48 9.80 10.04
CA GLY A 46 -0.05 10.02 10.08
C GLY A 46 0.28 11.50 10.36
N LYS A 47 1.09 11.75 11.40
CA LYS A 47 1.64 13.09 11.70
C LYS A 47 2.59 13.66 10.63
N TYR A 48 2.93 12.89 9.60
CA TYR A 48 4.02 13.18 8.65
C TYR A 48 3.59 12.90 7.20
N ALA A 49 2.48 13.50 6.76
CA ALA A 49 1.99 13.31 5.39
C ALA A 49 3.00 13.78 4.32
N ASP A 50 3.77 14.83 4.63
CA ASP A 50 4.72 15.45 3.69
C ASP A 50 6.08 14.74 3.63
N ASP A 51 6.43 13.96 4.66
CA ASP A 51 7.75 13.32 4.79
C ASP A 51 7.76 11.85 4.37
N ASN A 52 6.66 11.34 3.80
CA ASN A 52 6.53 9.93 3.44
C ASN A 52 6.23 9.75 1.94
N GLU A 53 7.09 9.00 1.26
CA GLU A 53 6.86 8.54 -0.11
C GLU A 53 6.14 7.19 -0.08
N TYR A 54 5.01 7.09 -0.80
CA TYR A 54 4.21 5.87 -0.88
C TYR A 54 4.34 5.22 -2.25
N THR A 55 4.82 3.98 -2.29
CA THR A 55 4.80 3.14 -3.48
C THR A 55 3.71 2.09 -3.33
N VAL A 56 2.79 2.02 -4.30
CA VAL A 56 1.71 1.03 -4.34
C VAL A 56 1.92 0.11 -5.54
N THR A 57 2.01 -1.19 -5.28
CA THR A 57 2.16 -2.22 -6.31
C THR A 57 1.02 -3.23 -6.20
N VAL A 58 0.38 -3.52 -7.34
CA VAL A 58 -0.65 -4.57 -7.44
C VAL A 58 -0.06 -5.77 -8.15
N GLY A 59 0.20 -6.85 -7.42
CA GLY A 59 0.78 -8.08 -7.97
C GLY A 59 -0.28 -9.13 -8.25
N LYS A 60 -0.23 -9.79 -9.41
CA LYS A 60 -1.04 -11.00 -9.66
C LYS A 60 -0.36 -12.18 -8.98
N VAL A 61 -1.06 -12.80 -8.04
CA VAL A 61 -0.63 -14.01 -7.35
C VAL A 61 -1.38 -15.22 -7.92
N ARG A 62 -0.63 -16.23 -8.33
CA ARG A 62 -1.16 -17.58 -8.58
C ARG A 62 -1.13 -18.32 -7.24
N TYR A 63 -2.27 -18.87 -6.83
CA TYR A 63 -2.24 -19.95 -5.85
C TYR A 63 -1.62 -21.15 -6.57
N GLY A 64 -0.50 -21.65 -6.05
CA GLY A 64 0.01 -22.97 -6.40
C GLY A 64 -0.86 -24.02 -5.75
#